data_AF-A0A2N0VAK6-F1
#
_entry.id   AF-A0A2N0VAK6-F1
#
_cell.length_a   1.000
_cell.length_b   1.000
_cell.length_c   1.000
_cell.angle_alpha   90.00
_cell.angle_beta   90.00
_cell.angle_gamma   90.00
#
_symmetry.space_group_name_H-M   'P 1'
#
loop_
_entity.id
_entity.type
_entity.pdbx_description
1 polymer ?
#
loop_
_entity_poly.entity_id
_entity_poly.type
_entity_poly.pdbx_seq_one_letter_code
_entity_poly.pdbx_strand_id
1 'polypeptide(L)' 'MGGVIELVVLMLIIAIFAFAPLGYFIYMYTMKNGEPFGDIEPHGDSDSALLRNVSKAILMVKGKLGKN' A
#
# COMPACT_ATOMS: atom_id res chain seq x y z
N MET A 1 -5.55 -44.21 -7.38
CA MET A 1 -6.54 -43.13 -7.14
C MET A 1 -6.03 -42.08 -6.14
N GLY A 2 -5.52 -42.47 -4.97
CA GLY A 2 -5.03 -41.52 -3.94
C GLY A 2 -3.99 -40.49 -4.41
N GLY A 3 -2.90 -40.94 -5.06
CA GLY A 3 -1.87 -40.00 -5.55
C GLY A 3 -2.35 -38.99 -6.59
N VAL A 4 -3.37 -39.33 -7.39
CA VAL A 4 -3.96 -38.38 -8.36
C VAL A 4 -4.82 -37.35 -7.63
N ILE A 5 -5.57 -37.77 -6.61
CA ILE A 5 -6.39 -36.88 -5.77
C ILE A 5 -5.49 -35.90 -5.02
N GLU A 6 -4.42 -36.38 -4.41
CA GLU A 6 -3.43 -35.51 -3.72
C GLU A 6 -2.80 -34.50 -4.67
N LEU A 7 -2.41 -34.93 -5.87
CA LEU A 7 -1.85 -34.05 -6.89
C LEU A 7 -2.84 -32.94 -7.29
N VAL A 8 -4.11 -33.30 -7.52
CA VAL A 8 -5.17 -32.34 -7.90
C VAL A 8 -5.41 -31.33 -6.79
N VAL A 9 -5.48 -31.78 -5.53
CA VAL A 9 -5.70 -30.90 -4.38
C VAL A 9 -4.52 -29.93 -4.21
N LEU A 10 -3.29 -30.40 -4.30
CA LEU A 10 -2.10 -29.56 -4.18
C LEU A 10 -2.05 -28.50 -5.29
N MET A 11 -2.32 -28.90 -6.53
CA MET A 11 -2.35 -27.98 -7.66
C MET A 11 -3.46 -26.93 -7.52
N LEU A 12 -4.61 -27.30 -6.97
CA LEU A 12 -5.72 -26.38 -6.73
C LEU A 12 -5.36 -25.34 -5.65
N ILE A 13 -4.67 -25.76 -4.59
CA ILE A 13 -4.17 -24.86 -3.55
C ILE A 13 -3.19 -23.85 -4.17
N ILE A 14 -2.19 -24.33 -4.92
CA ILE A 14 -1.20 -23.46 -5.60
C ILE A 14 -1.90 -22.49 -6.55
N ALA A 15 -2.88 -22.96 -7.32
CA ALA A 15 -3.66 -22.11 -8.23
C ALA A 15 -4.39 -21.00 -7.48
N ILE A 16 -5.08 -21.31 -6.36
CA ILE A 16 -5.77 -20.29 -5.56
C ILE A 16 -4.78 -19.21 -5.10
N PHE A 17 -3.61 -19.59 -4.57
CA PHE A 17 -2.62 -18.61 -4.12
C PHE A 17 -2.00 -17.79 -5.27
N ALA A 18 -1.85 -18.38 -6.46
CA ALA A 18 -1.35 -17.67 -7.63
C ALA A 18 -2.39 -16.69 -8.20
N PHE A 19 -3.67 -17.09 -8.24
CA PHE A 19 -4.74 -16.32 -8.86
C PHE A 19 -5.43 -15.33 -7.91
N ALA A 20 -5.38 -15.54 -6.59
CA ALA A 20 -6.01 -14.62 -5.63
C ALA A 20 -5.45 -13.18 -5.70
N PRO A 21 -4.12 -12.94 -5.79
CA PRO A 21 -3.59 -11.59 -5.99
C PRO A 21 -4.04 -10.99 -7.32
N LEU A 22 -4.01 -11.77 -8.41
CA LEU A 22 -4.44 -11.31 -9.73
C LEU A 22 -5.92 -10.90 -9.73
N GLY A 23 -6.78 -11.72 -9.12
CA GLY A 23 -8.20 -11.43 -8.96
C GLY A 23 -8.45 -10.18 -8.10
N TYR A 24 -7.69 -10.02 -7.02
CA TYR A 24 -7.73 -8.82 -6.18
C TYR A 24 -7.35 -7.56 -6.98
N PHE A 25 -6.28 -7.60 -7.78
CA PHE A 25 -5.90 -6.48 -8.63
C PHE A 25 -6.99 -6.11 -9.62
N ILE A 26 -7.50 -7.09 -10.38
CA ILE A 26 -8.56 -6.85 -11.36
C ILE A 26 -9.78 -6.23 -10.69
N TYR A 27 -10.19 -6.78 -9.55
CA TYR A 27 -11.31 -6.23 -8.77
C TYR A 27 -11.07 -4.76 -8.42
N MET A 28 -9.91 -4.43 -7.83
CA MET A 28 -9.56 -3.06 -7.47
C MET A 28 -9.52 -2.10 -8.67
N TYR A 29 -9.01 -2.53 -9.83
CA TYR A 29 -9.02 -1.71 -11.05
C TYR A 29 -10.42 -1.44 -11.62
N THR A 30 -11.37 -2.34 -11.37
CA THR A 30 -12.76 -2.17 -11.83
C THR A 30 -13.62 -1.36 -10.85
N MET A 31 -13.11 -1.09 -9.64
CA MET A 31 -13.80 -0.25 -8.66
C MET A 31 -13.64 1.22 -8.99
N LYS A 32 -14.74 1.98 -8.89
CA LYS A 32 -14.81 3.41 -9.24
C LYS A 32 -13.81 4.31 -8.46
N ASN A 33 -13.39 3.87 -7.27
CA ASN A 33 -12.40 4.51 -6.39
C ASN A 33 -11.43 3.46 -5.81
N GLY A 34 -11.12 2.40 -6.56
CA GLY A 34 -10.17 1.40 -6.09
C GLY A 34 -8.74 1.93 -6.21
N GLU A 35 -7.96 1.82 -5.15
CA GLU A 35 -6.51 2.04 -5.19
C GLU A 35 -5.82 0.66 -5.23
N PRO A 36 -5.62 0.06 -6.42
CA PRO A 36 -5.04 -1.29 -6.56
C PRO A 36 -3.63 -1.42 -5.98
N PHE A 37 -3.01 -0.28 -5.72
CA PHE A 37 -1.69 -0.11 -5.14
C PHE A 37 -1.73 0.66 -3.81
N GLY A 38 -2.84 1.29 -3.42
CA GLY A 38 -2.87 2.22 -2.28
C GLY A 38 -1.87 3.38 -2.43
N ASP A 39 -1.45 3.96 -1.30
CA ASP A 39 -0.37 4.97 -1.21
C ASP A 39 1.06 4.39 -1.42
N ILE A 40 1.24 3.32 -2.20
CA ILE A 40 2.60 2.78 -2.47
C ILE A 40 3.35 3.54 -3.57
N GLU A 41 2.74 4.56 -4.16
CA GLU A 41 3.51 5.52 -4.94
C GLU A 41 4.34 6.37 -3.97
N PRO A 42 5.68 6.38 -4.10
CA PRO A 42 6.52 7.32 -3.38
C PRO A 42 6.34 8.71 -4.02
N HIS A 43 5.12 9.26 -3.93
CA HIS A 43 4.95 10.69 -4.01
C HIS A 43 5.67 11.22 -2.78
N GLY A 44 6.79 11.90 -3.00
CA GLY A 44 7.74 12.36 -1.98
C GLY A 44 7.19 13.35 -0.94
N ASP A 45 5.88 13.34 -0.70
CA ASP A 45 5.13 14.14 0.26
C ASP A 45 4.10 13.27 1.01
N SER A 46 4.47 12.04 1.41
CA SER A 46 3.72 11.36 2.47
C SER A 46 3.77 12.26 3.71
N ASP A 47 2.60 12.77 4.15
CA ASP A 47 2.49 13.77 5.23
C ASP A 47 2.92 13.15 6.58
N SER A 48 4.24 13.10 6.77
CA SER A 48 4.86 12.46 7.92
C SER A 48 4.64 13.34 9.14
N ALA A 49 4.07 12.75 10.19
CA ALA A 49 3.83 13.46 11.45
C ALA A 49 5.13 14.10 12.00
N LEU A 50 6.28 13.49 11.72
CA LEU A 50 7.60 14.03 12.04
C LEU A 50 7.96 15.24 11.17
N LEU A 51 7.75 15.17 9.85
CA LEU A 51 8.03 16.27 8.92
C LEU A 51 7.18 17.51 9.25
N ARG A 52 5.92 17.28 9.62
CA ARG A 52 4.98 18.31 10.06
C ARG A 52 5.40 18.96 11.38
N ASN A 53 5.92 18.17 12.33
CA ASN A 53 6.40 18.68 13.61
C ASN A 53 7.71 19.47 13.45
N VAL A 54 8.63 19.00 12.61
CA VAL A 54 9.88 19.71 12.28
C VAL A 54 9.60 21.03 11.56
N SER A 55 8.71 21.02 10.57
CA SER A 55 8.31 22.24 9.84
C SER A 55 7.69 23.29 10.77
N LYS A 56 6.82 22.87 11.71
CA LYS A 56 6.25 23.76 12.74
C LYS A 56 7.30 24.32 13.68
N ALA A 57 8.26 23.50 14.12
CA ALA A 57 9.35 23.95 14.98
C ALA A 57 10.25 24.99 14.29
N ILE A 58 10.62 24.75 13.03
CA ILE A 58 11.43 25.67 12.22
C ILE A 58 10.68 27.00 12.02
N LEU A 59 9.39 26.97 11.69
CA LEU A 59 8.57 28.18 11.54
C LEU A 59 8.42 28.95 12.85
N MET A 60 8.31 28.26 13.99
CA MET A 60 8.24 28.88 15.31
C MET A 60 9.55 29.58 15.68
N VAL A 61 10.69 28.96 15.40
CA VAL A 61 12.02 29.56 15.62
C VAL A 61 12.23 30.75 14.67
N LYS A 62 11.90 30.61 13.39
CA LYS A 62 12.00 31.68 12.40
C LYS A 62 11.09 32.88 12.75
N GLY A 63 9.87 32.62 13.23
CA GLY A 63 8.94 33.66 13.68
C GLY A 63 9.39 34.39 14.94
N LYS A 64 10.18 33.75 15.80
CA LYS A 64 10.81 34.40 16.96
C LYS A 64 12.08 35.17 16.60
N LEU A 65 12.88 34.70 15.65
CA LEU A 65 14.09 35.41 15.18
C LEU A 65 13.78 36.57 14.23
N GLY A 66 12.71 36.50 13.44
CA GLY A 66 12.28 37.57 12.54
C GLY A 66 11.43 38.65 13.21
N LYS A 67 11.18 38.56 14.53
CA LYS A 67 10.51 39.59 15.33
C LYS A 67 11.49 40.24 16.31
N ASN A 68 12.52 40.85 15.75
CA ASN A 68 13.33 41.93 16.35
C ASN A 68 13.45 43.03 15.31
#